data_AF-A0A3C1BB53-F1
#
_entry.id   AF-A0A3C1BB53-F1
#
_cell.length_a   1.000
_cell.length_b   1.000
_cell.length_c   1.000
_cell.angle_alpha   90.00
_cell.angle_beta   90.00
_cell.angle_gamma   90.00
#
_symmetry.space_group_name_H-M   'P 1'
#
loop_
_entity.id
_entity.type
_entity.pdbx_description
1 polymer ?
#
loop_
_entity_poly.entity_id
_entity_poly.type
_entity_poly.pdbx_seq_one_letter_code
_entity_poly.pdbx_strand_id
1 'polypeptide(L)'
;GIAFQGSAQEYLSLTIKFILAFGICFQLPVLLTLMGKAGLVSAEGLGSVRKYAVVAILVLAALVTPPDVITQVILFVVVYGLYEVSIFLVRRVEQRREAKFKAEGLDEDEANIDFDSDFEDGQGSGKHD
;
A
#
# COMPACT_ATOMS: atom_id res chain seq x y z
N GLY A 1 -13.82 24.11 -36.50
CA GLY A 1 -14.36 22.80 -36.06
C GLY A 1 -13.32 21.92 -35.38
N ILE A 2 -12.15 21.71 -35.99
CA ILE A 2 -11.16 20.70 -35.58
C ILE A 2 -10.34 21.01 -34.31
N ALA A 3 -10.23 22.27 -33.87
CA ALA A 3 -9.45 22.64 -32.69
C ALA A 3 -10.09 22.18 -31.36
N PHE A 4 -11.43 22.08 -31.30
CA PHE A 4 -12.13 21.73 -30.06
C PHE A 4 -12.05 20.23 -29.73
N GLN A 5 -12.07 19.35 -30.75
CA GLN A 5 -11.94 17.90 -30.55
C GLN A 5 -10.56 17.50 -30.03
N GLY A 6 -9.47 18.11 -30.54
CA GLY A 6 -8.11 17.83 -30.05
C GLY A 6 -7.94 18.18 -28.57
N SER A 7 -8.38 19.37 -28.17
CA SER A 7 -8.28 19.82 -26.78
C SER A 7 -9.11 18.95 -25.83
N ALA A 8 -10.38 18.68 -26.15
CA ALA A 8 -11.26 17.87 -25.29
C ALA A 8 -10.72 16.44 -25.10
N GLN A 9 -10.17 15.83 -26.16
CA GLN A 9 -9.56 14.50 -26.08
C GLN A 9 -8.30 14.50 -25.22
N GLU A 10 -7.52 15.58 -25.25
CA GLU A 10 -6.29 15.73 -24.47
C GLU A 10 -6.59 15.96 -22.97
N TYR A 11 -7.57 16.82 -22.65
CA TYR A 11 -8.07 16.98 -21.27
C TYR A 11 -8.65 15.69 -20.70
N LEU A 12 -9.47 14.97 -21.48
CA LEU A 12 -10.06 13.71 -21.07
C LEU A 12 -8.98 12.64 -20.84
N SER A 13 -8.00 12.56 -21.73
CA SER A 13 -6.86 11.63 -21.59
C SER A 13 -6.01 11.94 -20.36
N LEU A 14 -5.75 13.22 -20.06
CA LEU A 14 -5.07 13.64 -18.82
C LEU A 14 -5.89 13.25 -17.58
N THR A 15 -7.19 13.54 -17.60
CA THR A 15 -8.10 13.22 -16.48
C THR A 15 -8.17 11.72 -16.22
N ILE A 16 -8.28 10.89 -17.27
CA ILE A 16 -8.25 9.43 -17.14
C ILE A 16 -6.92 8.97 -16.54
N LYS A 17 -5.77 9.50 -16.99
CA LYS A 17 -4.46 9.14 -16.43
C LYS A 17 -4.39 9.45 -14.94
N PHE A 18 -4.89 10.61 -14.51
CA PHE A 18 -4.95 10.95 -13.09
C PHE A 18 -5.85 10.00 -12.30
N ILE A 19 -7.07 9.72 -12.78
CA ILE A 19 -8.00 8.79 -12.14
C ILE A 19 -7.35 7.41 -11.97
N LEU A 20 -6.67 6.93 -13.01
CA LEU A 20 -6.00 5.63 -13.00
C LEU A 20 -4.82 5.60 -12.03
N ALA A 21 -4.00 6.66 -12.02
CA ALA A 21 -2.90 6.81 -11.06
C ALA A 21 -3.41 6.86 -9.61
N PHE A 22 -4.48 7.59 -9.34
CA PHE A 22 -5.13 7.62 -8.02
C PHE A 22 -5.66 6.25 -7.63
N GLY A 23 -6.34 5.54 -8.54
CA GLY A 23 -6.82 4.18 -8.29
C GLY A 23 -5.71 3.22 -7.88
N ILE A 24 -4.54 3.32 -8.52
CA ILE A 24 -3.33 2.57 -8.12
C ILE A 24 -2.83 3.01 -6.73
N CYS A 25 -2.83 4.30 -6.42
CA CYS A 25 -2.45 4.78 -5.08
C CYS A 25 -3.36 4.23 -3.98
N PHE A 26 -4.66 4.03 -4.25
CA PHE A 26 -5.58 3.40 -3.30
C PHE A 26 -5.28 1.91 -3.04
N GLN A 27 -4.47 1.27 -3.88
CA GLN A 27 -3.99 -0.09 -3.61
C GLN A 27 -2.92 -0.10 -2.51
N LEU A 28 -2.19 1.00 -2.28
CA LEU A 28 -1.16 1.08 -1.23
C LEU A 28 -1.73 0.78 0.16
N PRO A 29 -2.86 1.38 0.62
CA PRO A 29 -3.52 1.00 1.87
C PRO A 29 -3.81 -0.49 1.99
N VAL A 30 -4.35 -1.10 0.94
CA VAL A 30 -4.72 -2.52 0.95
C VAL A 30 -3.47 -3.40 0.98
N LEU A 31 -2.48 -3.12 0.13
CA LEU A 31 -1.20 -3.84 0.05
C LEU A 31 -0.43 -3.78 1.37
N LEU A 32 -0.27 -2.58 1.94
CA LEU A 32 0.44 -2.40 3.20
C LEU A 32 -0.28 -3.08 4.36
N THR A 33 -1.61 -3.02 4.40
CA THR A 33 -2.40 -3.73 5.42
C THR A 33 -2.27 -5.24 5.29
N LEU A 34 -2.26 -5.79 4.06
CA LEU A 34 -2.05 -7.21 3.82
C LEU A 34 -0.64 -7.66 4.20
N MET A 35 0.39 -6.88 3.83
CA MET A 35 1.76 -7.14 4.24
C MET A 35 1.92 -7.08 5.77
N GLY A 36 1.22 -6.15 6.44
CA GLY A 36 1.22 -6.06 7.89
C GLY A 36 0.51 -7.23 8.56
N LYS A 37 -0.56 -7.72 7.94
CA LYS A 37 -1.22 -8.97 8.37
C LYS A 37 -0.31 -10.19 8.19
N ALA A 38 0.51 -10.22 7.13
CA ALA A 38 1.49 -11.28 6.87
C ALA A 38 2.79 -11.12 7.68
N GLY A 39 2.91 -10.10 8.53
CA GLY A 39 4.13 -9.84 9.33
C GLY A 39 5.33 -9.31 8.55
N LEU A 40 5.20 -9.03 7.25
CA LEU A 40 6.28 -8.54 6.39
C LEU A 40 6.63 -7.07 6.64
N VAL A 41 5.67 -6.29 7.14
CA VAL A 41 5.86 -4.88 7.45
C VAL A 41 5.20 -4.54 8.79
N SER A 42 5.79 -3.61 9.54
CA SER A 42 5.23 -3.17 10.81
C SER A 42 4.87 -1.69 10.82
N ALA A 43 3.90 -1.27 11.64
CA ALA A 43 3.53 0.15 11.72
C ALA A 43 4.71 1.04 12.14
N GLU A 44 5.59 0.53 13.00
CA GLU A 44 6.82 1.20 13.42
C GLU A 44 7.86 1.27 12.29
N GLY A 45 8.03 0.17 11.55
CA GLY A 45 8.89 0.10 10.36
C GLY A 45 8.44 1.09 9.28
N LEU A 46 7.15 1.13 8.96
CA LEU A 46 6.59 2.14 8.06
C LEU A 46 6.80 3.56 8.61
N GLY A 47 6.64 3.76 9.92
CA GLY A 47 6.90 5.03 10.57
C GLY A 47 8.33 5.53 10.37
N SER A 48 9.32 4.63 10.39
CA SER A 48 10.73 4.99 10.20
C SER A 48 11.07 5.44 8.77
N VAL A 49 10.30 4.98 7.78
CA VAL A 49 10.54 5.29 6.36
C VAL A 49 9.67 6.44 5.82
N ARG A 50 8.95 7.16 6.68
CA ARG A 50 8.13 8.34 6.32
C ARG A 50 8.86 9.34 5.42
N LYS A 51 10.14 9.62 5.71
CA LYS A 51 10.98 10.53 4.90
C LYS A 51 11.16 10.04 3.45
N TYR A 52 11.26 8.73 3.24
CA TYR A 52 11.38 8.14 1.90
C TYR A 52 10.03 8.17 1.18
N ALA A 53 8.93 7.89 1.89
CA ALA A 53 7.57 8.00 1.35
C ALA A 53 7.28 9.43 0.86
N VAL A 54 7.64 10.45 1.64
CA VAL A 54 7.49 11.86 1.25
C VAL A 54 8.21 12.17 -0.07
N VAL A 55 9.47 11.73 -0.20
CA VAL A 55 10.24 11.95 -1.44
C VAL A 55 9.62 11.19 -2.61
N ALA A 56 9.23 9.93 -2.43
CA ALA A 56 8.61 9.13 -3.48
C ALA A 56 7.30 9.76 -3.98
N ILE A 57 6.46 10.26 -3.07
CA ILE A 57 5.19 10.92 -3.40
C ILE A 57 5.43 12.23 -4.16
N LEU A 58 6.41 13.05 -3.74
CA LEU A 58 6.76 14.28 -4.45
C LEU A 58 7.27 14.01 -5.87
N VAL A 59 8.10 12.97 -6.04
CA VAL A 59 8.59 12.55 -7.36
C VAL A 59 7.45 12.05 -8.25
N LEU A 60 6.56 11.21 -7.71
CA LEU A 60 5.36 10.76 -8.44
C LEU A 60 4.46 11.93 -8.82
N ALA A 61 4.26 12.88 -7.90
CA ALA A 61 3.46 14.06 -8.18
C ALA A 61 4.09 14.92 -9.29
N ALA A 62 5.40 15.14 -9.28
CA ALA A 62 6.11 15.88 -10.32
C ALA A 62 6.13 15.17 -11.69
N LEU A 63 5.96 13.84 -11.72
CA LEU A 63 5.84 13.08 -12.97
C LEU A 63 4.41 13.13 -13.54
N VAL A 64 3.42 13.07 -12.66
CA VAL A 64 2.01 12.97 -13.00
C VAL A 64 1.43 14.33 -13.34
N THR A 65 1.77 15.36 -12.57
CA THR A 65 1.47 16.76 -12.87
C THR A 65 2.73 17.46 -13.41
N PRO A 66 2.61 18.34 -14.42
CA PRO A 66 3.66 19.34 -14.74
C PRO A 66 4.04 20.17 -13.50
N PRO A 67 5.03 21.09 -13.55
CA PRO A 67 5.47 21.89 -12.39
C PRO A 67 4.43 22.96 -11.99
N ASP A 68 3.19 22.54 -11.71
CA ASP A 68 2.15 23.31 -11.05
C ASP A 68 2.16 22.98 -9.55
N VAL A 69 2.73 23.89 -8.78
CA VAL A 69 2.94 23.75 -7.34
C VAL A 69 1.62 23.52 -6.59
N ILE A 70 0.52 24.15 -7.01
CA ILE A 70 -0.77 24.03 -6.31
C ILE A 70 -1.30 22.60 -6.47
N THR A 71 -1.39 22.13 -7.71
CA THR A 71 -1.88 20.77 -7.99
C THR A 71 -0.95 19.71 -7.41
N GLN A 72 0.37 19.94 -7.43
CA GLN A 72 1.35 19.05 -6.82
C GLN A 72 1.16 18.93 -5.30
N VAL A 73 0.90 20.04 -4.60
CA VAL A 73 0.62 20.02 -3.14
C VAL A 73 -0.69 19.30 -2.83
N ILE A 74 -1.74 19.51 -3.63
CA ILE A 74 -3.02 18.78 -3.48
C ILE A 74 -2.78 17.26 -3.64
N LEU A 75 -2.09 16.85 -4.69
CA LEU A 75 -1.77 15.45 -4.96
C LEU A 75 -0.91 14.85 -3.83
N PHE A 76 0.08 15.60 -3.35
CA PHE A 76 0.88 15.20 -2.19
C PHE A 76 0.02 14.95 -0.96
N VAL A 77 -0.87 15.88 -0.59
CA VAL A 77 -1.75 15.73 0.58
C VAL A 77 -2.65 14.51 0.44
N VAL A 78 -3.19 14.26 -0.75
CA VAL A 78 -4.06 13.10 -1.01
C VAL A 78 -3.28 11.79 -0.84
N VAL A 79 -2.14 11.63 -1.52
CA VAL A 79 -1.37 10.37 -1.50
C VAL A 79 -0.68 10.16 -0.14
N TYR A 80 -0.15 11.22 0.47
CA TYR A 80 0.42 11.15 1.81
C TYR A 80 -0.65 10.82 2.86
N GLY A 81 -1.86 11.38 2.72
CA GLY A 81 -3.01 11.00 3.54
C GLY A 81 -3.34 9.51 3.43
N LEU A 82 -3.33 8.94 2.22
CA LEU A 82 -3.52 7.50 2.02
C LEU A 82 -2.42 6.69 2.71
N TYR A 83 -1.16 7.12 2.62
CA TYR A 83 -0.05 6.47 3.30
C TYR A 83 -0.22 6.48 4.83
N GLU A 84 -0.60 7.62 5.42
CA GLU A 84 -0.83 7.71 6.86
C GLU A 84 -2.00 6.82 7.31
N VAL A 85 -3.09 6.78 6.53
CA VAL A 85 -4.22 5.87 6.75
C VAL A 85 -3.75 4.42 6.68
N SER A 86 -2.87 4.08 5.72
CA SER A 86 -2.30 2.73 5.59
C SER A 86 -1.56 2.29 6.86
N ILE A 87 -0.71 3.16 7.42
CA ILE A 87 0.00 2.92 8.68
C ILE A 87 -0.98 2.69 9.82
N PHE A 88 -2.03 3.51 9.91
CA PHE A 88 -3.06 3.36 10.93
C PHE A 88 -3.79 2.02 10.83
N LEU A 89 -4.12 1.56 9.62
CA LEU A 89 -4.73 0.25 9.40
C LEU A 89 -3.79 -0.90 9.82
N VAL A 90 -2.53 -0.85 9.41
CA VAL A 90 -1.50 -1.84 9.80
C VAL A 90 -1.41 -1.92 11.32
N ARG A 91 -1.27 -0.79 12.00
CA ARG A 91 -1.21 -0.73 13.47
C ARG A 91 -2.42 -1.38 14.13
N ARG A 92 -3.62 -1.14 13.60
CA ARG A 92 -4.85 -1.73 14.14
C ARG A 92 -4.91 -3.25 13.92
N VAL A 93 -4.34 -3.75 12.82
CA VAL A 93 -4.24 -5.18 12.53
C VAL A 93 -3.21 -5.83 13.47
N GLU A 94 -2.05 -5.22 13.67
CA GLU A 94 -1.02 -5.68 14.62
C GLU A 94 -1.58 -5.79 16.03
N GLN A 95 -2.23 -4.74 16.53
CA GLN A 95 -2.83 -4.74 17.88
C GLN A 95 -3.90 -5.81 18.06
N ARG A 96 -4.69 -6.10 17.01
CA ARG A 96 -5.69 -7.18 17.06
C ARG A 96 -5.04 -8.55 17.09
N ARG A 97 -3.91 -8.72 16.39
CA ARG A 97 -3.14 -9.97 16.36
C ARG A 97 -2.49 -10.22 17.73
N GLU A 98 -1.83 -9.22 18.31
CA GLU A 98 -1.27 -9.29 19.67
C GLU A 98 -2.35 -9.57 20.74
N ALA A 99 -3.53 -8.96 20.62
CA ALA A 99 -4.63 -9.20 21.54
C ALA A 99 -5.20 -10.63 21.44
N LYS A 100 -5.19 -11.24 20.25
CA LYS A 100 -5.58 -12.64 20.06
C LYS A 100 -4.55 -13.59 20.67
N PHE A 101 -3.26 -13.37 20.41
CA PHE A 101 -2.18 -14.16 21.03
C PHE A 101 -2.25 -14.14 22.55
N LYS A 102 -2.46 -12.95 23.16
CA LYS A 102 -2.66 -12.85 24.62
C LYS A 102 -3.94 -13.51 25.14
N ALA A 103 -4.99 -13.59 24.34
CA ALA A 103 -6.25 -14.22 24.75
C ALA A 103 -6.22 -15.75 24.61
N GLU A 104 -5.43 -16.28 23.67
CA GLU A 104 -5.30 -17.72 23.40
C GLU A 104 -4.17 -18.37 24.20
N GLY A 105 -3.31 -17.59 24.88
CA GLY A 105 -2.28 -18.12 25.78
C GLY A 105 -1.12 -18.81 25.07
N LEU A 106 -0.95 -18.54 23.77
CA LEU A 106 0.13 -19.06 22.95
C LEU A 106 1.35 -18.14 23.11
N ASP A 107 2.48 -18.71 23.53
CA ASP A 107 3.76 -18.02 23.59
C ASP A 107 4.22 -17.64 22.16
N GLU A 108 4.97 -16.54 22.03
CA GLU A 108 5.35 -15.90 20.75
C GLU A 108 6.05 -16.85 19.74
N ASP A 109 6.53 -18.02 20.21
CA ASP A 109 7.26 -19.01 19.44
C ASP A 109 6.37 -19.96 18.59
N GLU A 110 5.11 -20.23 18.97
CA GLU A 110 4.21 -21.10 18.17
C GLU A 110 3.56 -20.36 16.98
N ALA A 111 3.47 -19.04 17.06
CA ALA A 111 2.86 -18.17 16.04
C ALA A 111 3.60 -18.14 14.70
N ASN A 112 4.91 -18.40 14.71
CA ASN A 112 5.73 -18.49 13.50
C ASN A 112 5.54 -19.84 12.80
N ILE A 113 5.10 -20.89 13.52
CA ILE A 113 4.88 -22.23 12.96
C ILE A 113 3.59 -22.28 12.13
N ASP A 114 2.55 -21.56 12.55
CA ASP A 114 1.26 -21.50 11.82
C ASP A 114 1.33 -20.71 10.50
N PHE A 115 2.37 -19.88 10.30
CA PHE A 115 2.59 -19.23 9.00
C PHE A 115 3.46 -20.07 8.07
N ASP A 116 4.40 -20.86 8.60
CA ASP A 116 5.21 -21.80 7.81
C ASP A 116 4.37 -23.01 7.33
N SER A 117 3.43 -23.49 8.15
CA SER A 117 2.61 -24.68 7.84
C SER A 117 1.63 -24.47 6.66
N ASP A 118 1.11 -23.26 6.46
CA ASP A 118 0.21 -22.92 5.34
C ASP A 118 0.93 -22.88 3.97
N PHE A 119 2.28 -22.84 3.95
CA PHE A 119 3.08 -22.90 2.71
C PHE A 119 3.69 -24.28 2.44
N GLU A 120 3.70 -25.21 3.40
CA GLU A 120 4.30 -26.55 3.24
C GLU A 120 3.34 -27.60 2.65
N ASP A 121 2.03 -27.36 2.62
CA ASP A 121 1.03 -28.28 2.02
C ASP A 121 1.07 -28.37 0.48
N GLY A 122 2.05 -27.74 -0.17
CA GLY A 122 2.26 -27.77 -1.63
C GLY A 122 3.33 -28.74 -2.13
N GLN A 123 4.12 -29.39 -1.26
CA GLN A 123 5.22 -30.26 -1.70
C GLN A 123 5.30 -31.56 -0.90
N GLY A 124 4.42 -32.51 -1.22
CA GLY A 124 4.53 -33.84 -0.63
C GLY A 124 3.55 -34.88 -1.15
N SER A 125 3.62 -35.29 -2.42
CA SER A 125 3.32 -36.69 -2.75
C SER A 125 3.77 -37.11 -4.15
N GLY A 126 4.61 -38.14 -4.18
CA GLY A 126 4.84 -39.00 -5.34
C GLY A 126 6.17 -38.75 -6.03
N LYS A 127 7.16 -39.64 -5.85
CA LYS A 127 7.20 -40.95 -6.52
C LYS A 127 8.51 -41.68 -6.23
N HIS A 128 8.33 -42.95 -5.87
CA HIS A 128 9.13 -44.12 -6.30
C HIS A 128 10.56 -44.35 -5.80
N ASP A 129 10.67 -45.57 -5.25
CA ASP A 129 11.75 -46.55 -5.35
C ASP A 129 12.93 -46.46 -4.35
#